data_AF-A0A9D4XER8-F1
#
_entry.id   AF-A0A9D4XER8-F1
#
_cell.length_a   1.000
_cell.length_b   1.000
_cell.length_c   1.000
_cell.angle_alpha   90.00
_cell.angle_beta   90.00
_cell.angle_gamma   90.00
#
_symmetry.space_group_name_H-M   'P 1'
#
loop_
_entity.id
_entity.type
_entity.pdbx_description
1 polymer ?
#
loop_
_entity_poly.entity_id
_entity_poly.type
_entity_poly.pdbx_seq_one_letter_code
_entity_poly.pdbx_strand_id
1 'polypeptide(L)'
;MMESERLRWLRKNQSKLRVGKYHNLNEYNSNGETHGSNIGKRVVLPSSYVGSRRYMDQLYFDGMAICSYVGFPDLFITFTCNPNWPEIQRLLGSVHLKASDRPDIISRVFKMKFDELLSDLTKKSLLGKVLAYMYTIEFQKRGLPHAHILIFLHPSNKYPTPSDIDRIISAEIPDQDTNEELYNLVKTHMIHGPCGFANRSSPCMKDGKCSKYFPKQFQPETIVDQDGFPVYRRRDNGHTVLKNGIHVDNRNVVPYNAKLLTKYQAHIKMEWCNQSTSIKYLFKYINKGYDRITAAIVPNDDGTSNQPQNIDEIKQYIDCRYVSPSEASRRIFSFPIHGRKPAVERLYFHCEGQNSVYYTDFDRINTVLEKPSVIESMFTSWFEANCKYPEAQNLTYNKFVSKFVYVKKKREWKPRQKGYTIGRLIWVPPTTGELYYLRLMLTHVKGPHSYNDIKAVNNVKYDTFWDACFAMGFIGDDREFIAAIKEANH
;
A
#
# COMPACT_ATOMS: atom_id res chain seq x y z
N MET A 1 18.11 -18.92 10.20
CA MET A 1 16.96 -18.00 10.41
C MET A 1 16.09 -18.06 9.15
N MET A 2 14.76 -18.23 9.23
CA MET A 2 13.95 -18.46 8.00
C MET A 2 14.08 -17.37 6.93
N GLU A 3 14.25 -16.10 7.35
CA GLU A 3 14.46 -15.00 6.41
C GLU A 3 15.83 -15.07 5.74
N SER A 4 16.88 -15.47 6.47
CA SER A 4 18.19 -15.70 5.87
C SER A 4 18.15 -16.83 4.84
N GLU A 5 17.38 -17.89 5.08
CA GLU A 5 17.21 -18.97 4.10
C GLU A 5 16.42 -18.54 2.86
N ARG A 6 15.34 -17.75 3.01
CA ARG A 6 14.58 -17.20 1.87
C ARG A 6 15.44 -16.26 1.02
N LEU A 7 16.19 -15.37 1.66
CA LEU A 7 17.12 -14.46 0.97
C LEU A 7 18.31 -15.20 0.37
N ARG A 8 18.83 -16.24 1.05
CA ARG A 8 19.89 -17.11 0.51
C ARG A 8 19.39 -17.88 -0.70
N TRP A 9 18.15 -18.37 -0.69
CA TRP A 9 17.53 -18.98 -1.86
C TRP A 9 17.45 -17.98 -3.01
N LEU A 10 16.97 -16.76 -2.77
CA LEU A 10 16.93 -15.72 -3.81
C LEU A 10 18.32 -15.42 -4.35
N ARG A 11 19.34 -15.30 -3.49
CA ARG A 11 20.74 -15.08 -3.87
C ARG A 11 21.29 -16.23 -4.72
N LYS A 12 21.05 -17.48 -4.32
CA LYS A 12 21.50 -18.69 -5.02
C LYS A 12 20.73 -18.98 -6.32
N ASN A 13 19.58 -18.34 -6.54
CA ASN A 13 18.74 -18.53 -7.72
C ASN A 13 18.63 -17.26 -8.60
N GLN A 14 19.51 -16.26 -8.42
CA GLN A 14 19.53 -15.06 -9.29
C GLN A 14 19.78 -15.43 -10.77
N SER A 15 20.53 -16.50 -11.04
CA SER A 15 20.74 -17.06 -12.39
C SER A 15 19.47 -17.59 -13.04
N LYS A 16 18.36 -17.77 -12.30
CA LYS A 16 17.03 -18.13 -12.83
C LYS A 16 16.09 -16.94 -12.97
N LEU A 17 16.55 -15.74 -12.61
CA LEU A 17 15.76 -14.50 -12.58
C LEU A 17 16.22 -13.48 -13.62
N ARG A 18 17.01 -13.92 -14.62
CA ARG A 18 17.40 -13.06 -15.73
C ARG A 18 16.17 -12.71 -16.55
N VAL A 19 16.11 -11.45 -16.97
CA VAL A 19 15.03 -10.93 -17.79
C VAL A 19 15.62 -10.11 -18.92
N GLY A 20 15.33 -10.51 -20.15
CA GLY A 20 15.64 -9.77 -21.37
C GLY A 20 14.36 -9.32 -22.07
N LYS A 21 14.44 -8.30 -22.91
CA LYS A 21 13.38 -8.00 -23.88
C LYS A 21 13.50 -8.96 -25.06
N TYR A 22 12.38 -9.49 -25.52
CA TYR A 22 12.35 -10.45 -26.64
C TYR A 22 13.09 -9.94 -27.89
N HIS A 23 12.84 -8.69 -28.32
CA HIS A 23 13.54 -8.09 -29.47
C HIS A 23 15.06 -8.08 -29.30
N ASN A 24 15.55 -7.58 -28.17
CA ASN A 24 17.00 -7.54 -27.90
C ASN A 24 17.60 -8.95 -27.90
N LEU A 25 16.92 -9.94 -27.33
CA LEU A 25 17.40 -11.34 -27.35
C LEU A 25 17.45 -11.92 -28.77
N ASN A 26 16.52 -11.52 -29.65
CA ASN A 26 16.54 -11.87 -31.06
C ASN A 26 17.73 -11.23 -31.79
N GLU A 27 18.00 -9.93 -31.55
CA GLU A 27 19.14 -9.21 -32.15
C GLU A 27 20.49 -9.79 -31.71
N TYR A 28 20.66 -10.11 -30.42
CA TYR A 28 21.89 -10.74 -29.91
C TYR A 28 22.13 -12.13 -30.52
N ASN A 29 21.05 -12.89 -30.72
CA ASN A 29 21.11 -14.20 -31.36
C ASN A 29 21.53 -14.10 -32.84
N SER A 30 21.05 -13.08 -33.57
CA SER A 30 21.46 -12.81 -34.95
C SER A 30 22.94 -12.42 -35.08
N ASN A 31 23.56 -11.88 -34.03
CA ASN A 31 24.95 -11.40 -34.02
C ASN A 31 25.95 -12.38 -33.37
N GLY A 32 25.55 -13.61 -33.04
CA GLY A 32 26.47 -14.67 -32.61
C GLY A 32 26.88 -14.66 -31.12
N GLU A 33 26.36 -13.74 -30.31
CA GLU A 33 26.59 -13.73 -28.86
C GLU A 33 25.57 -14.60 -28.12
N THR A 34 26.02 -15.76 -27.63
CA THR A 34 25.15 -16.83 -27.11
C THR A 34 25.14 -16.98 -25.59
N HIS A 35 25.97 -16.23 -24.85
CA HIS A 35 26.09 -16.34 -23.40
C HIS A 35 25.54 -15.11 -22.67
N GLY A 36 24.39 -15.26 -22.01
CA GLY A 36 23.72 -14.13 -21.35
C GLY A 36 24.45 -13.52 -20.15
N SER A 37 25.65 -14.01 -19.77
CA SER A 37 26.41 -13.65 -18.56
C SER A 37 26.79 -12.17 -18.44
N ASN A 38 26.76 -11.43 -19.55
CA ASN A 38 27.21 -10.04 -19.61
C ASN A 38 26.08 -9.00 -19.70
N ILE A 39 24.81 -9.41 -19.55
CA ILE A 39 23.64 -8.55 -19.79
C ILE A 39 22.70 -8.51 -18.58
N GLY A 40 22.49 -7.32 -17.98
CA GLY A 40 21.45 -7.05 -16.98
C GLY A 40 21.92 -6.74 -15.55
N LYS A 41 20.97 -6.39 -14.66
CA LYS A 41 21.21 -6.04 -13.24
C LYS A 41 21.41 -7.31 -12.39
N ARG A 42 22.54 -7.42 -11.69
CA ARG A 42 23.08 -8.71 -11.18
C ARG A 42 22.40 -9.31 -9.95
N VAL A 43 21.86 -8.53 -9.01
CA VAL A 43 21.16 -9.04 -7.82
C VAL A 43 19.95 -8.15 -7.49
N VAL A 44 18.73 -8.64 -7.75
CA VAL A 44 17.48 -7.88 -7.61
C VAL A 44 16.58 -8.52 -6.56
N LEU A 45 16.08 -7.70 -5.62
CA LEU A 45 15.06 -8.16 -4.67
C LEU A 45 13.65 -7.97 -5.29
N PRO A 46 12.91 -9.05 -5.61
CA PRO A 46 11.67 -8.96 -6.37
C PRO A 46 10.52 -8.36 -5.55
N SER A 47 9.47 -7.91 -6.24
CA SER A 47 8.23 -7.45 -5.61
C SER A 47 7.43 -8.57 -4.93
N SER A 48 7.77 -9.85 -5.15
CA SER A 48 7.19 -10.99 -4.45
C SER A 48 7.73 -11.15 -3.03
N TYR A 49 8.89 -10.55 -2.74
CA TYR A 49 9.48 -10.60 -1.41
C TYR A 49 8.86 -9.53 -0.51
N VAL A 50 8.09 -9.97 0.50
CA VAL A 50 7.36 -9.09 1.43
C VAL A 50 8.33 -8.12 2.09
N GLY A 51 8.08 -6.82 1.88
CA GLY A 51 8.87 -5.76 2.47
C GLY A 51 10.04 -5.24 1.64
N SER A 52 10.30 -5.81 0.46
CA SER A 52 11.23 -5.22 -0.51
C SER A 52 10.76 -3.84 -0.96
N ARG A 53 11.67 -3.00 -1.50
CA ARG A 53 11.27 -1.68 -2.02
C ARG A 53 10.17 -1.81 -3.06
N ARG A 54 10.35 -2.70 -4.03
CA ARG A 54 9.35 -2.99 -5.07
C ARG A 54 8.05 -3.50 -4.48
N TYR A 55 8.07 -4.34 -3.44
CA TYR A 55 6.83 -4.76 -2.77
C TYR A 55 6.05 -3.57 -2.21
N MET A 56 6.73 -2.65 -1.52
CA MET A 56 6.11 -1.45 -0.94
C MET A 56 5.57 -0.50 -2.03
N ASP A 57 6.34 -0.25 -3.10
CA ASP A 57 5.88 0.58 -4.22
C ASP A 57 4.61 -0.01 -4.85
N GLN A 58 4.55 -1.35 -4.95
CA GLN A 58 3.39 -2.01 -5.51
C GLN A 58 2.15 -1.90 -4.60
N LEU A 59 2.31 -1.95 -3.27
CA LEU A 59 1.21 -1.69 -2.34
C LEU A 59 0.68 -0.26 -2.47
N TYR A 60 1.57 0.72 -2.63
CA TYR A 60 1.19 2.11 -2.88
C TYR A 60 0.32 2.22 -4.13
N PHE A 61 0.81 1.72 -5.26
CA PHE A 61 0.07 1.77 -6.52
C PHE A 61 -1.26 0.99 -6.45
N ASP A 62 -1.32 -0.11 -5.68
CA ASP A 62 -2.56 -0.86 -5.47
C ASP A 62 -3.58 -0.03 -4.68
N GLY A 63 -3.12 0.71 -3.67
CA GLY A 63 -3.98 1.64 -2.91
C GLY A 63 -4.49 2.79 -3.76
N MET A 64 -3.63 3.37 -4.62
CA MET A 64 -4.06 4.40 -5.58
C MET A 64 -5.10 3.88 -6.57
N ALA A 65 -4.97 2.64 -7.03
CA ALA A 65 -5.95 2.01 -7.91
C ALA A 65 -7.32 1.84 -7.23
N ILE A 66 -7.32 1.44 -5.95
CA ILE A 66 -8.55 1.39 -5.15
C ILE A 66 -9.15 2.80 -5.05
N CYS A 67 -8.35 3.80 -4.68
CA CYS A 67 -8.83 5.18 -4.56
C CYS A 67 -9.44 5.72 -5.85
N SER A 68 -8.80 5.45 -6.99
CA SER A 68 -9.32 5.83 -8.31
C SER A 68 -10.66 5.16 -8.64
N TYR A 69 -10.98 4.02 -8.03
CA TYR A 69 -12.20 3.26 -8.35
C TYR A 69 -13.34 3.54 -7.36
N VAL A 70 -13.06 3.62 -6.06
CA VAL A 70 -14.08 3.75 -5.02
C VAL A 70 -14.13 5.14 -4.39
N GLY A 71 -13.22 6.03 -4.76
CA GLY A 71 -13.00 7.32 -4.10
C GLY A 71 -12.03 7.22 -2.93
N PHE A 72 -11.96 8.28 -2.14
CA PHE A 72 -11.01 8.41 -1.04
C PHE A 72 -11.49 7.71 0.24
N PRO A 73 -10.57 7.28 1.13
CA PRO A 73 -10.94 6.67 2.40
C PRO A 73 -11.65 7.68 3.30
N ASP A 74 -12.64 7.20 4.05
CA ASP A 74 -13.48 8.03 4.93
C ASP A 74 -13.02 7.98 6.39
N LEU A 75 -12.42 6.85 6.82
CA LEU A 75 -11.94 6.68 8.19
C LEU A 75 -10.52 6.10 8.22
N PHE A 76 -9.71 6.58 9.16
CA PHE A 76 -8.42 6.03 9.52
C PHE A 76 -8.45 5.53 10.96
N ILE A 77 -8.22 4.23 11.13
CA ILE A 77 -8.23 3.57 12.44
C ILE A 77 -6.84 3.03 12.71
N THR A 78 -6.31 3.31 13.91
CA THR A 78 -5.12 2.62 14.40
C THR A 78 -5.47 1.75 15.60
N PHE A 79 -4.90 0.55 15.67
CA PHE A 79 -5.22 -0.44 16.70
C PHE A 79 -3.94 -1.05 17.26
N THR A 80 -3.59 -0.71 18.50
CA THR A 80 -2.40 -1.25 19.18
C THR A 80 -2.79 -2.43 20.05
N CYS A 81 -2.00 -3.52 20.02
CA CYS A 81 -2.18 -4.65 20.92
C CYS A 81 -2.18 -4.20 22.39
N ASN A 82 -3.13 -4.70 23.18
CA ASN A 82 -3.13 -4.55 24.63
C ASN A 82 -2.47 -5.79 25.27
N PRO A 83 -1.30 -5.67 25.93
CA PRO A 83 -0.66 -6.79 26.61
C PRO A 83 -1.46 -7.28 27.84
N ASN A 84 -2.39 -6.46 28.35
CA ASN A 84 -3.21 -6.75 29.51
C ASN A 84 -4.54 -7.43 29.16
N TRP A 85 -4.75 -7.84 27.90
CA TRP A 85 -5.93 -8.61 27.55
C TRP A 85 -6.06 -9.88 28.42
N PRO A 86 -7.27 -10.22 28.89
CA PRO A 86 -7.48 -11.38 29.77
C PRO A 86 -6.94 -12.68 29.19
N GLU A 87 -7.01 -12.85 27.86
CA GLU A 87 -6.48 -14.04 27.18
C GLU A 87 -4.97 -14.15 27.31
N ILE A 88 -4.24 -13.03 27.29
CA ILE A 88 -2.79 -12.99 27.48
C ILE A 88 -2.46 -13.24 28.95
N GLN A 89 -3.11 -12.50 29.85
CA GLN A 89 -2.85 -12.60 31.29
C GLN A 89 -3.13 -14.00 31.83
N ARG A 90 -4.20 -14.64 31.38
CA ARG A 90 -4.54 -16.03 31.74
C ARG A 90 -3.48 -17.03 31.30
N LEU A 91 -2.87 -16.84 30.13
CA LEU A 91 -1.82 -17.75 29.62
C LEU A 91 -0.47 -17.54 30.31
N LEU A 92 -0.20 -16.33 30.79
CA LEU A 92 1.10 -15.98 31.39
C LEU A 92 1.09 -16.06 32.92
N GLY A 93 -0.08 -15.96 33.54
CA GLY A 93 -0.22 -15.93 34.99
C GLY A 93 0.34 -17.17 35.70
N SER A 94 0.21 -18.35 35.10
CA SER A 94 0.74 -19.60 35.65
C SER A 94 2.26 -19.75 35.53
N VAL A 95 2.91 -18.95 34.68
CA VAL A 95 4.34 -19.07 34.36
C VAL A 95 5.15 -17.84 34.78
N HIS A 96 4.52 -16.85 35.43
CA HIS A 96 5.14 -15.60 35.90
C HIS A 96 5.96 -14.83 34.83
N LEU A 97 5.56 -14.95 33.57
CA LEU A 97 6.20 -14.26 32.44
C LEU A 97 5.49 -12.95 32.10
N LYS A 98 6.22 -11.97 31.58
CA LYS A 98 5.64 -10.75 31.00
C LYS A 98 5.18 -11.03 29.57
N ALA A 99 4.24 -10.23 29.08
CA ALA A 99 3.76 -10.33 27.70
C ALA A 99 4.92 -10.23 26.68
N SER A 100 5.88 -9.35 26.93
CA SER A 100 7.09 -9.17 26.11
C SER A 100 7.90 -10.45 25.92
N ASP A 101 7.83 -11.37 26.88
CA ASP A 101 8.63 -12.59 26.91
C ASP A 101 7.99 -13.68 26.03
N ARG A 102 6.71 -13.50 25.66
CA ARG A 102 5.92 -14.41 24.79
C ARG A 102 5.34 -13.69 23.57
N PRO A 103 6.21 -13.22 22.64
CA PRO A 103 5.79 -12.53 21.43
C PRO A 103 4.91 -13.39 20.51
N ASP A 104 5.03 -14.71 20.62
CA ASP A 104 4.19 -15.68 19.92
C ASP A 104 2.73 -15.62 20.38
N ILE A 105 2.49 -15.52 21.70
CA ILE A 105 1.16 -15.36 22.29
C ILE A 105 0.58 -13.99 21.91
N ILE A 106 1.36 -12.92 22.07
CA ILE A 106 0.97 -11.56 21.64
C ILE A 106 0.52 -11.57 20.19
N SER A 107 1.33 -12.14 19.28
CA SER A 107 1.03 -12.13 17.85
C SER A 107 -0.25 -12.91 17.52
N ARG A 108 -0.55 -14.01 18.23
CA ARG A 108 -1.76 -14.81 18.02
C ARG A 108 -3.00 -14.09 18.54
N VAL A 109 -2.97 -13.58 19.77
CA VAL A 109 -4.09 -12.86 20.36
C VAL A 109 -4.40 -11.59 19.57
N PHE A 110 -3.36 -10.82 19.19
CA PHE A 110 -3.56 -9.66 18.33
C PHE A 110 -4.19 -10.03 16.99
N LYS A 111 -3.77 -11.12 16.35
CA LYS A 111 -4.37 -11.58 15.08
C LYS A 111 -5.86 -11.87 15.25
N MET A 112 -6.25 -12.59 16.31
CA MET A 112 -7.65 -12.90 16.60
C MET A 112 -8.49 -11.63 16.83
N LYS A 113 -8.00 -10.70 17.66
CA LYS A 113 -8.69 -9.42 17.93
C LYS A 113 -8.78 -8.55 16.67
N PHE A 114 -7.71 -8.51 15.86
CA PHE A 114 -7.68 -7.76 14.61
C PHE A 114 -8.65 -8.33 13.56
N ASP A 115 -8.74 -9.66 13.43
CA ASP A 115 -9.70 -10.30 12.51
C ASP A 115 -11.14 -10.00 12.92
N GLU A 116 -11.44 -10.04 14.22
CA GLU A 116 -12.75 -9.67 14.75
C GLU A 116 -13.04 -8.17 14.52
N LEU A 117 -12.06 -7.28 14.70
CA LEU A 117 -12.19 -5.85 14.38
C LEU A 117 -12.51 -5.65 12.90
N LEU A 118 -11.80 -6.32 12.01
CA LEU A 118 -12.05 -6.23 10.59
C LEU A 118 -13.43 -6.81 10.22
N SER A 119 -13.87 -7.88 10.89
CA SER A 119 -15.21 -8.46 10.74
C SER A 119 -16.32 -7.50 11.18
N ASP A 120 -16.15 -6.85 12.33
CA ASP A 120 -17.09 -5.84 12.84
C ASP A 120 -17.22 -4.65 11.88
N LEU A 121 -16.09 -4.13 11.42
CA LEU A 121 -16.06 -3.01 10.48
C LEU A 121 -16.70 -3.37 9.15
N THR A 122 -16.43 -4.56 8.62
CA THR A 122 -16.78 -4.91 7.22
C THR A 122 -18.03 -5.78 7.09
N LYS A 123 -18.17 -6.85 7.85
CA LYS A 123 -19.29 -7.81 7.74
C LYS A 123 -20.48 -7.35 8.56
N LYS A 124 -20.24 -6.91 9.79
CA LYS A 124 -21.30 -6.42 10.69
C LYS A 124 -21.66 -4.96 10.45
N SER A 125 -20.88 -4.27 9.59
CA SER A 125 -21.11 -2.88 9.19
C SER A 125 -21.26 -1.93 10.39
N LEU A 126 -20.43 -2.12 11.43
CA LEU A 126 -20.55 -1.38 12.70
C LEU A 126 -20.49 0.15 12.51
N LEU A 127 -19.74 0.62 11.51
CA LEU A 127 -19.62 2.03 11.14
C LEU A 127 -20.28 2.33 9.78
N GLY A 128 -21.15 1.45 9.29
CA GLY A 128 -21.74 1.53 7.95
C GLY A 128 -21.15 0.53 6.95
N LYS A 129 -21.76 0.46 5.77
CA LYS A 129 -21.36 -0.48 4.71
C LYS A 129 -20.00 -0.12 4.15
N VAL A 130 -19.04 -1.04 4.20
CA VAL A 130 -17.68 -0.86 3.69
C VAL A 130 -17.57 -1.36 2.24
N LEU A 131 -17.18 -0.47 1.32
CA LEU A 131 -16.88 -0.78 -0.09
C LEU A 131 -15.48 -1.35 -0.26
N ALA A 132 -14.51 -0.76 0.43
CA ALA A 132 -13.12 -1.16 0.39
C ALA A 132 -12.45 -0.95 1.75
N TYR A 133 -11.38 -1.68 2.00
CA TYR A 133 -10.48 -1.42 3.11
C TYR A 133 -9.06 -1.74 2.70
N MET A 134 -8.11 -1.13 3.42
CA MET A 134 -6.71 -1.48 3.36
C MET A 134 -6.11 -1.41 4.74
N TYR A 135 -5.15 -2.29 5.04
CA TYR A 135 -4.44 -2.22 6.31
C TYR A 135 -2.98 -2.63 6.17
N THR A 136 -2.19 -2.14 7.12
CA THR A 136 -0.80 -2.52 7.34
C THR A 136 -0.57 -2.73 8.82
N ILE A 137 0.13 -3.81 9.18
CA ILE A 137 0.59 -4.06 10.54
C ILE A 137 2.03 -3.62 10.67
N GLU A 138 2.26 -2.74 11.62
CA GLU A 138 3.56 -2.24 12.04
C GLU A 138 3.96 -2.90 13.37
N PHE A 139 5.27 -3.03 13.59
CA PHE A 139 5.83 -3.45 14.87
C PHE A 139 6.73 -2.32 15.35
N GLN A 140 6.20 -1.48 16.23
CA GLN A 140 6.95 -0.35 16.77
C GLN A 140 8.14 -0.85 17.59
N LYS A 141 9.18 -0.02 17.79
CA LYS A 141 10.38 -0.35 18.60
C LYS A 141 10.09 -0.92 20.00
N ARG A 142 8.89 -0.69 20.55
CA ARG A 142 8.41 -1.23 21.83
C ARG A 142 7.79 -2.65 21.73
N GLY A 143 7.84 -3.28 20.56
CA GLY A 143 7.54 -4.70 20.33
C GLY A 143 6.09 -5.04 20.01
N LEU A 144 5.11 -4.25 20.46
CA LEU A 144 3.69 -4.62 20.27
C LEU A 144 3.21 -4.41 18.82
N PRO A 145 2.46 -5.38 18.26
CA PRO A 145 1.80 -5.21 16.97
C PRO A 145 0.82 -4.03 16.97
N HIS A 146 0.81 -3.29 15.87
CA HIS A 146 -0.02 -2.11 15.68
C HIS A 146 -0.59 -2.10 14.27
N ALA A 147 -1.90 -1.95 14.11
CA ALA A 147 -2.53 -1.85 12.80
C ALA A 147 -2.79 -0.40 12.42
N HIS A 148 -2.60 -0.09 11.14
CA HIS A 148 -3.11 1.08 10.46
C HIS A 148 -4.16 0.62 9.45
N ILE A 149 -5.38 1.14 9.52
CA ILE A 149 -6.53 0.67 8.72
C ILE A 149 -7.18 1.88 8.05
N LEU A 150 -7.38 1.82 6.74
CA LEU A 150 -8.22 2.75 5.98
C LEU A 150 -9.52 2.05 5.59
N ILE A 151 -10.64 2.75 5.82
CA ILE A 151 -11.99 2.28 5.49
C ILE A 151 -12.62 3.21 4.46
N PHE A 152 -13.23 2.61 3.44
CA PHE A 152 -13.97 3.29 2.38
C PHE A 152 -15.43 2.89 2.51
N LEU A 153 -16.27 3.84 2.90
CA LEU A 153 -17.68 3.66 3.17
C LEU A 153 -18.51 3.84 1.90
N HIS A 154 -19.62 3.13 1.85
CA HIS A 154 -20.65 3.34 0.85
C HIS A 154 -21.19 4.78 0.95
N PRO A 155 -21.49 5.47 -0.18
CA PRO A 155 -21.98 6.85 -0.15
C PRO A 155 -23.17 7.10 0.80
N SER A 156 -24.09 6.13 0.92
CA SER A 156 -25.25 6.20 1.82
C SER A 156 -24.92 6.06 3.32
N ASN A 157 -23.67 5.83 3.69
CA ASN A 157 -23.22 5.60 5.06
C ASN A 157 -22.07 6.53 5.47
N LYS A 158 -21.78 7.56 4.68
CA LYS A 158 -20.75 8.55 4.99
C LYS A 158 -21.20 9.49 6.12
N TYR A 159 -20.22 10.18 6.71
CA TYR A 159 -20.41 11.16 7.79
C TYR A 159 -19.97 12.54 7.28
N PRO A 160 -20.79 13.24 6.47
CA PRO A 160 -20.37 14.45 5.77
C PRO A 160 -20.35 15.71 6.67
N THR A 161 -21.11 15.73 7.77
CA THR A 161 -21.20 16.90 8.66
C THR A 161 -20.43 16.72 9.96
N PRO A 162 -20.01 17.80 10.63
CA PRO A 162 -19.41 17.70 11.97
C PRO A 162 -20.28 16.97 13.00
N SER A 163 -21.60 17.15 12.93
CA SER A 163 -22.55 16.44 13.79
C SER A 163 -22.51 14.92 13.54
N ASP A 164 -22.44 14.50 12.26
CA ASP A 164 -22.30 13.09 11.91
C ASP A 164 -20.97 12.50 12.40
N ILE A 165 -19.90 13.28 12.35
CA ILE A 165 -18.58 12.88 12.88
C ILE A 165 -18.66 12.68 14.40
N ASP A 166 -19.27 13.62 15.14
CA ASP A 166 -19.44 13.56 16.59
C ASP A 166 -20.26 12.35 17.06
N ARG A 167 -21.10 11.76 16.18
CA ARG A 167 -21.84 10.53 16.48
C ARG A 167 -20.96 9.29 16.55
N ILE A 168 -19.81 9.29 15.88
CA ILE A 168 -18.92 8.13 15.78
C ILE A 168 -17.55 8.35 16.40
N ILE A 169 -17.08 9.60 16.51
CA ILE A 169 -15.78 9.95 17.09
C ILE A 169 -16.00 10.89 18.26
N SER A 170 -15.44 10.53 19.42
CA SER A 170 -15.33 11.41 20.58
C SER A 170 -13.87 11.72 20.84
N ALA A 171 -13.59 12.92 21.34
CA ALA A 171 -12.31 13.31 21.90
C ALA A 171 -12.47 13.87 23.32
N GLU A 172 -13.46 13.36 24.05
CA GLU A 172 -13.84 13.83 25.38
C GLU A 172 -13.72 12.69 26.41
N ILE A 173 -13.45 13.05 27.67
CA ILE A 173 -13.50 12.18 28.83
C ILE A 173 -14.99 11.99 29.17
N PRO A 174 -15.53 10.76 29.17
CA PRO A 174 -16.88 10.48 29.63
C PRO A 174 -17.07 10.92 31.07
N ASP A 175 -18.30 11.18 31.47
CA ASP A 175 -18.62 11.44 32.87
C ASP A 175 -18.46 10.14 33.67
N GLN A 176 -17.78 10.22 34.83
CA GLN A 176 -17.43 9.06 35.64
C GLN A 176 -18.66 8.44 36.32
N ASP A 177 -19.63 9.26 36.72
CA ASP A 177 -20.81 8.81 37.47
C ASP A 177 -21.84 8.16 36.56
N THR A 178 -21.94 8.64 35.31
CA THR A 178 -22.90 8.13 34.33
C THR A 178 -22.32 7.06 33.40
N ASN A 179 -20.99 7.02 33.21
CA ASN A 179 -20.34 6.02 32.34
C ASN A 179 -18.94 5.66 32.84
N GLU A 180 -18.88 5.05 34.03
CA GLU A 180 -17.64 4.63 34.68
C GLU A 180 -16.79 3.70 33.81
N GLU A 181 -17.40 2.76 33.08
CA GLU A 181 -16.68 1.82 32.23
C GLU A 181 -15.91 2.56 31.13
N LEU A 182 -16.59 3.42 30.36
CA LEU A 182 -15.94 4.16 29.28
C LEU A 182 -14.95 5.18 29.82
N TYR A 183 -15.25 5.83 30.96
CA TYR A 183 -14.31 6.72 31.66
C TYR A 183 -12.98 6.00 31.94
N ASN A 184 -13.05 4.81 32.54
CA ASN A 184 -11.87 4.01 32.87
C ASN A 184 -11.10 3.55 31.63
N LEU A 185 -11.81 3.18 30.56
CA LEU A 185 -11.17 2.81 29.29
C LEU A 185 -10.50 4.00 28.60
N VAL A 186 -11.12 5.18 28.62
CA VAL A 186 -10.54 6.41 28.06
C VAL A 186 -9.32 6.81 28.86
N LYS A 187 -9.41 6.85 30.19
CA LYS A 187 -8.28 7.09 31.11
C LYS A 187 -7.10 6.18 30.82
N THR A 188 -7.37 4.89 30.64
CA THR A 188 -6.34 3.85 30.45
C THR A 188 -5.72 3.90 29.05
N HIS A 189 -6.55 3.98 28.02
CA HIS A 189 -6.09 3.75 26.65
C HIS A 189 -5.99 5.01 25.81
N MET A 190 -6.87 6.00 26.00
CA MET A 190 -7.04 7.12 25.07
C MET A 190 -6.39 8.43 25.52
N ILE A 191 -5.73 8.50 26.67
CA ILE A 191 -5.06 9.73 27.10
C ILE A 191 -3.65 9.83 26.55
N HIS A 192 -3.36 10.89 25.81
CA HIS A 192 -2.00 11.29 25.46
C HIS A 192 -1.32 11.99 26.65
N GLY A 193 -0.03 11.70 26.87
CA GLY A 193 0.74 12.38 27.92
C GLY A 193 0.53 11.81 29.33
N PRO A 194 0.91 12.56 30.39
CA PRO A 194 1.27 13.99 30.39
C PRO A 194 2.52 14.32 29.56
N CYS A 195 2.54 15.48 28.91
CA CYS A 195 3.65 15.98 28.10
C CYS A 195 3.65 17.52 28.07
N GLY A 196 4.57 18.14 27.33
CA GLY A 196 4.67 19.60 27.28
C GLY A 196 5.25 20.14 28.57
N PHE A 197 4.68 21.24 29.08
CA PHE A 197 5.08 21.81 30.37
C PHE A 197 4.88 20.83 31.53
N ALA A 198 3.82 20.01 31.46
CA ALA A 198 3.51 19.01 32.48
C ALA A 198 4.54 17.87 32.53
N ASN A 199 5.19 17.54 31.41
CA ASN A 199 6.31 16.60 31.39
C ASN A 199 7.19 16.81 30.14
N ARG A 200 8.33 17.48 30.31
CA ARG A 200 9.26 17.78 29.22
C ARG A 200 10.10 16.58 28.76
N SER A 201 10.21 15.53 29.57
CA SER A 201 10.97 14.32 29.23
C SER A 201 10.15 13.27 28.47
N SER A 202 8.86 13.53 28.25
CA SER A 202 7.98 12.62 27.52
C SER A 202 8.52 12.30 26.11
N PRO A 203 8.50 11.04 25.65
CA PRO A 203 9.08 10.64 24.35
C PRO A 203 8.47 11.32 23.12
N CYS A 204 7.31 11.95 23.26
CA CYS A 204 6.67 12.72 22.20
C CYS A 204 7.25 14.14 22.06
N MET A 205 8.03 14.62 23.02
CA MET A 205 8.62 15.96 23.01
C MET A 205 9.74 16.05 21.98
N LYS A 206 9.69 17.09 21.15
CA LYS A 206 10.72 17.49 20.19
C LYS A 206 10.83 19.00 20.22
N ASP A 207 12.05 19.52 20.37
CA ASP A 207 12.32 20.96 20.37
C ASP A 207 11.41 21.74 21.34
N GLY A 208 11.22 21.19 22.55
CA GLY A 208 10.39 21.78 23.60
C GLY A 208 8.86 21.70 23.38
N LYS A 209 8.38 21.13 22.28
CA LYS A 209 6.95 20.97 21.97
C LYS A 209 6.56 19.51 21.76
N CYS A 210 5.31 19.17 22.04
CA CYS A 210 4.82 17.83 21.71
C CYS A 210 4.73 17.65 20.19
N SER A 211 5.42 16.67 19.62
CA SER A 211 5.38 16.33 18.18
C SER A 211 4.00 15.86 17.68
N LYS A 212 3.05 15.64 18.58
CA LYS A 212 1.64 15.33 18.29
C LYS A 212 0.70 16.51 18.56
N TYR A 213 1.27 17.66 18.94
CA TYR A 213 0.56 18.90 19.25
C TYR A 213 -0.46 18.73 20.37
N PHE A 214 -0.06 18.04 21.44
CA PHE A 214 -0.81 17.97 22.69
C PHE A 214 -0.19 18.91 23.75
N PRO A 215 -0.99 19.47 24.68
CA PRO A 215 -2.46 19.41 24.70
C PRO A 215 -3.08 20.14 23.50
N LYS A 216 -4.23 19.64 23.01
CA LYS A 216 -5.02 20.30 21.97
C LYS A 216 -5.73 21.53 22.54
N GLN A 217 -6.34 22.36 21.70
CA GLN A 217 -7.23 23.41 22.18
C GLN A 217 -8.60 22.81 22.54
N PHE A 218 -9.28 23.44 23.50
CA PHE A 218 -10.70 23.19 23.69
C PHE A 218 -11.47 23.66 22.46
N GLN A 219 -12.54 22.96 22.17
CA GLN A 219 -13.35 23.21 20.99
C GLN A 219 -14.80 22.80 21.29
N PRO A 220 -15.77 23.73 21.26
CA PRO A 220 -17.15 23.43 21.66
C PRO A 220 -17.88 22.49 20.68
N GLU A 221 -17.49 22.50 19.41
CA GLU A 221 -18.08 21.68 18.34
C GLU A 221 -17.02 21.24 17.32
N THR A 222 -17.20 20.08 16.69
CA THR A 222 -16.28 19.67 15.62
C THR A 222 -16.36 20.67 14.47
N ILE A 223 -15.22 21.05 13.93
CA ILE A 223 -15.12 21.85 12.71
C ILE A 223 -14.22 21.14 11.70
N VAL A 224 -14.49 21.36 10.42
CA VAL A 224 -13.65 20.88 9.32
C VAL A 224 -13.03 22.10 8.67
N ASP A 225 -11.71 22.21 8.69
CA ASP A 225 -11.01 23.36 8.12
C ASP A 225 -11.06 23.37 6.58
N GLN A 226 -10.52 24.42 5.96
CA GLN A 226 -10.49 24.59 4.50
C GLN A 226 -9.67 23.48 3.80
N ASP A 227 -8.70 22.90 4.50
CA ASP A 227 -7.89 21.76 4.05
C ASP A 227 -8.55 20.41 4.36
N GLY A 228 -9.78 20.44 4.85
CA GLY A 228 -10.64 19.33 5.24
C GLY A 228 -10.17 18.52 6.45
N PHE A 229 -9.27 19.03 7.28
CA PHE A 229 -8.91 18.36 8.53
C PHE A 229 -9.94 18.63 9.63
N PRO A 230 -10.39 17.58 10.34
CA PRO A 230 -11.30 17.75 11.46
C PRO A 230 -10.56 18.23 12.71
N VAL A 231 -11.03 19.31 13.30
CA VAL A 231 -10.73 19.69 14.68
C VAL A 231 -11.89 19.19 15.54
N TYR A 232 -11.69 18.06 16.20
CA TYR A 232 -12.74 17.41 16.98
C TYR A 232 -13.18 18.24 18.19
N ARG A 233 -14.48 18.16 18.49
CA ARG A 233 -15.08 18.66 19.73
C ARG A 233 -14.33 18.16 20.96
N ARG A 234 -13.97 19.10 21.82
CA ARG A 234 -13.31 18.95 23.12
C ARG A 234 -13.86 20.03 24.05
N ARG A 235 -15.02 19.82 24.66
CA ARG A 235 -15.61 20.83 25.54
C ARG A 235 -14.78 21.00 26.82
N ASP A 236 -14.75 22.20 27.35
CA ASP A 236 -14.25 22.43 28.71
C ASP A 236 -15.39 22.19 29.69
N ASN A 237 -15.63 20.91 30.01
CA ASN A 237 -16.72 20.47 30.87
C ASN A 237 -16.24 20.11 32.29
N GLY A 238 -15.01 20.48 32.66
CA GLY A 238 -14.42 20.16 33.96
C GLY A 238 -14.04 18.69 34.17
N HIS A 239 -14.29 17.78 33.21
CA HIS A 239 -13.92 16.38 33.36
C HIS A 239 -12.40 16.21 33.29
N THR A 240 -11.85 15.49 34.27
CA THR A 240 -10.42 15.19 34.32
C THR A 240 -10.15 13.73 34.69
N VAL A 241 -8.94 13.27 34.35
CA VAL A 241 -8.40 11.99 34.77
C VAL A 241 -7.02 12.21 35.38
N LEU A 242 -6.70 11.49 36.45
CA LEU A 242 -5.35 11.48 37.03
C LEU A 242 -4.46 10.50 36.26
N LYS A 243 -3.36 10.99 35.69
CA LYS A 243 -2.37 10.18 34.97
C LYS A 243 -0.95 10.57 35.38
N ASN A 244 -0.18 9.62 35.90
CA ASN A 244 1.17 9.84 36.43
C ASN A 244 1.25 11.02 37.42
N GLY A 245 0.27 11.13 38.32
CA GLY A 245 0.19 12.21 39.32
C GLY A 245 -0.28 13.56 38.78
N ILE A 246 -0.63 13.66 37.49
CA ILE A 246 -1.04 14.91 36.84
C ILE A 246 -2.49 14.78 36.36
N HIS A 247 -3.34 15.74 36.72
CA HIS A 247 -4.68 15.85 36.16
C HIS A 247 -4.62 16.33 34.72
N VAL A 248 -5.28 15.62 33.83
CA VAL A 248 -5.42 16.00 32.42
C VAL A 248 -6.89 15.97 32.01
N ASP A 249 -7.24 16.88 31.11
CA ASP A 249 -8.60 17.11 30.63
C ASP A 249 -8.78 16.66 29.17
N ASN A 250 -9.92 17.03 28.57
CA ASN A 250 -10.29 16.72 27.19
C ASN A 250 -9.25 17.14 26.15
N ARG A 251 -8.35 18.09 26.43
CA ARG A 251 -7.28 18.49 25.51
C ARG A 251 -6.26 17.38 25.26
N ASN A 252 -6.19 16.38 26.14
CA ASN A 252 -5.24 15.28 26.07
C ASN A 252 -5.83 13.98 25.50
N VAL A 253 -7.12 13.95 25.18
CA VAL A 253 -7.79 12.74 24.68
C VAL A 253 -7.42 12.49 23.22
N VAL A 254 -7.04 11.26 22.90
CA VAL A 254 -6.87 10.75 21.55
C VAL A 254 -8.26 10.39 20.99
N PRO A 255 -8.66 10.88 19.80
CA PRO A 255 -10.00 10.63 19.26
C PRO A 255 -10.29 9.13 19.10
N TYR A 256 -11.49 8.70 19.50
CA TYR A 256 -11.87 7.29 19.62
C TYR A 256 -13.35 7.05 19.30
N ASN A 257 -13.69 5.80 18.99
CA ASN A 257 -15.08 5.35 18.94
C ASN A 257 -15.42 4.59 20.22
N ALA A 258 -16.47 5.00 20.93
CA ALA A 258 -16.85 4.40 22.21
C ALA A 258 -17.11 2.89 22.09
N LYS A 259 -17.89 2.44 21.09
CA LYS A 259 -18.23 1.02 20.91
C LYS A 259 -17.00 0.15 20.64
N LEU A 260 -16.10 0.62 19.79
CA LEU A 260 -14.85 -0.10 19.50
C LEU A 260 -13.92 -0.11 20.73
N LEU A 261 -13.81 0.99 21.46
CA LEU A 261 -12.99 1.05 22.67
C LEU A 261 -13.51 0.09 23.75
N THR A 262 -14.82 0.09 24.01
CA THR A 262 -15.47 -0.83 24.95
C THR A 262 -15.24 -2.29 24.57
N LYS A 263 -15.46 -2.65 23.29
CA LYS A 263 -15.31 -4.04 22.84
C LYS A 263 -13.87 -4.54 22.88
N TYR A 264 -12.90 -3.73 22.44
CA TYR A 264 -11.52 -4.18 22.24
C TYR A 264 -10.59 -3.84 23.39
N GLN A 265 -10.97 -2.93 24.29
CA GLN A 265 -10.21 -2.57 25.50
C GLN A 265 -8.72 -2.38 25.19
N ALA A 266 -8.43 -1.53 24.22
CA ALA A 266 -7.09 -1.32 23.70
C ALA A 266 -6.95 0.09 23.16
N HIS A 267 -5.71 0.49 22.87
CA HIS A 267 -5.49 1.78 22.23
C HIS A 267 -5.99 1.75 20.76
N ILE A 268 -7.23 2.18 20.55
CA ILE A 268 -7.89 2.33 19.25
C ILE A 268 -8.19 3.80 18.92
N LYS A 269 -7.31 4.43 18.14
CA LYS A 269 -7.53 5.80 17.65
C LYS A 269 -8.36 5.74 16.37
N MET A 270 -9.35 6.61 16.24
CA MET A 270 -10.13 6.77 15.02
C MET A 270 -10.11 8.23 14.55
N GLU A 271 -9.81 8.46 13.29
CA GLU A 271 -9.87 9.76 12.64
C GLU A 271 -10.78 9.70 11.42
N TRP A 272 -11.53 10.78 11.19
CA TRP A 272 -12.20 11.06 9.94
C TRP A 272 -11.18 11.56 8.91
N CYS A 273 -11.19 10.96 7.72
CA CYS A 273 -10.23 11.23 6.65
C CYS A 273 -10.80 12.21 5.63
N ASN A 274 -10.02 13.24 5.31
CA ASN A 274 -10.35 14.13 4.20
C ASN A 274 -10.13 13.45 2.83
N GLN A 275 -10.96 13.80 1.86
CA GLN A 275 -10.97 13.28 0.50
C GLN A 275 -9.72 13.69 -0.31
N SER A 276 -9.26 14.95 -0.32
CA SER A 276 -8.13 15.33 -1.20
C SER A 276 -6.73 14.97 -0.66
N THR A 277 -6.53 15.00 0.66
CA THR A 277 -5.22 14.80 1.31
C THR A 277 -5.01 13.39 1.88
N SER A 278 -5.95 12.47 1.71
CA SER A 278 -5.86 11.07 2.18
C SER A 278 -4.74 10.27 1.50
N ILE A 279 -4.20 10.77 0.38
CA ILE A 279 -2.92 10.35 -0.19
C ILE A 279 -1.81 10.36 0.87
N LYS A 280 -1.78 11.35 1.77
CA LYS A 280 -0.81 11.41 2.88
C LYS A 280 -0.92 10.20 3.80
N TYR A 281 -2.11 9.68 4.08
CA TYR A 281 -2.28 8.48 4.91
C TYR A 281 -1.80 7.22 4.18
N LEU A 282 -2.05 7.13 2.87
CA LEU A 282 -1.48 6.08 2.02
C LEU A 282 0.04 6.09 2.08
N PHE A 283 0.67 7.24 1.86
CA PHE A 283 2.12 7.39 1.91
C PHE A 283 2.70 7.15 3.31
N LYS A 284 2.09 7.74 4.35
CA LYS A 284 2.69 7.79 5.68
C LYS A 284 2.50 6.51 6.49
N TYR A 285 1.35 5.84 6.38
CA TYR A 285 0.98 4.78 7.30
C TYR A 285 0.75 3.44 6.62
N ILE A 286 0.17 3.42 5.41
CA ILE A 286 0.01 2.16 4.67
C ILE A 286 1.35 1.68 4.10
N ASN A 287 2.17 2.61 3.61
CA ASN A 287 3.49 2.28 3.05
C ASN A 287 4.63 2.46 4.05
N LYS A 288 4.33 2.55 5.34
CA LYS A 288 5.37 2.62 6.36
C LYS A 288 6.17 1.31 6.32
N GLY A 289 7.38 1.40 5.77
CA GLY A 289 8.32 0.29 5.76
C GLY A 289 8.84 0.01 7.17
N TYR A 290 9.65 -1.05 7.30
CA TYR A 290 10.34 -1.36 8.55
C TYR A 290 11.17 -0.18 9.02
N ASP A 291 11.35 -0.07 10.33
CA ASP A 291 12.39 0.77 10.90
C ASP A 291 13.73 0.32 10.29
N ARG A 292 14.40 1.26 9.62
CA ARG A 292 15.71 1.06 9.00
C ARG A 292 16.71 1.96 9.70
N ILE A 293 17.92 1.46 9.85
CA ILE A 293 19.08 2.28 10.19
C ILE A 293 19.79 2.53 8.87
N THR A 294 19.98 3.80 8.51
CA THR A 294 20.87 4.16 7.41
C THR A 294 22.29 4.09 7.95
N ALA A 295 23.01 3.04 7.59
CA ALA A 295 24.44 2.94 7.83
C ALA A 295 25.16 3.00 6.47
N ALA A 296 26.05 3.98 6.30
CA ALA A 296 26.96 3.98 5.17
C ALA A 296 28.14 3.08 5.53
N ILE A 297 28.19 1.88 4.96
CA ILE A 297 29.43 1.10 4.92
C ILE A 297 30.15 1.59 3.68
N VAL A 298 31.02 2.58 3.85
CA VAL A 298 31.94 3.03 2.79
C VAL A 298 33.07 2.01 2.76
N PRO A 299 33.23 1.21 1.69
CA PRO A 299 34.48 0.49 1.48
C PRO A 299 35.59 1.55 1.34
N ASN A 300 36.71 1.39 2.03
CA ASN A 300 37.91 2.15 1.69
C ASN A 300 38.36 1.71 0.30
N ASP A 301 37.85 2.36 -0.75
CA ASP A 301 38.38 2.24 -2.11
C ASP A 301 39.24 3.47 -2.38
N ASP A 302 40.53 3.22 -2.63
CA ASP A 302 41.52 4.20 -3.06
C ASP A 302 41.13 4.73 -4.45
N GLY A 303 40.28 5.77 -4.50
CA GLY A 303 40.22 6.86 -5.49
C GLY A 303 40.24 6.57 -7.01
N THR A 304 40.20 5.33 -7.49
CA THR A 304 40.62 5.01 -8.88
C THR A 304 39.59 4.26 -9.74
N SER A 305 38.34 4.07 -9.31
CA SER A 305 37.32 3.46 -10.19
C SER A 305 36.05 4.30 -10.34
N ASN A 306 35.89 4.93 -11.51
CA ASN A 306 34.66 5.56 -11.98
C ASN A 306 33.63 4.54 -12.51
N GLN A 307 33.59 3.31 -11.98
CA GLN A 307 32.55 2.35 -12.35
C GLN A 307 31.33 2.49 -11.44
N PRO A 308 30.09 2.47 -11.98
CA PRO A 308 28.89 2.47 -11.15
C PRO A 308 28.93 1.26 -10.21
N GLN A 309 28.99 1.52 -8.90
CA GLN A 309 29.02 0.47 -7.88
C GLN A 309 27.86 -0.51 -8.10
N ASN A 310 28.19 -1.80 -8.23
CA ASN A 310 27.20 -2.87 -8.27
C ASN A 310 26.53 -2.99 -6.88
N ILE A 311 25.37 -2.37 -6.70
CA ILE A 311 24.61 -2.42 -5.46
C ILE A 311 23.96 -3.80 -5.26
N ASP A 312 24.40 -4.59 -4.27
CA ASP A 312 23.70 -5.80 -3.82
C ASP A 312 22.46 -5.42 -2.99
N GLU A 313 21.29 -5.38 -3.64
CA GLU A 313 20.00 -5.06 -3.01
C GLU A 313 19.64 -6.04 -1.87
N ILE A 314 20.10 -7.31 -1.93
CA ILE A 314 19.86 -8.30 -0.87
C ILE A 314 20.73 -7.99 0.35
N LYS A 315 22.01 -7.63 0.15
CA LYS A 315 22.92 -7.24 1.23
C LYS A 315 22.46 -5.96 1.91
N GLN A 316 22.12 -4.91 1.14
CA GLN A 316 21.53 -3.69 1.71
C GLN A 316 20.25 -3.97 2.50
N TYR A 317 19.40 -4.88 2.01
CA TYR A 317 18.18 -5.26 2.71
C TYR A 317 18.44 -5.96 4.05
N ILE A 318 19.49 -6.78 4.15
CA ILE A 318 19.89 -7.46 5.40
C ILE A 318 20.53 -6.46 6.36
N ASP A 319 21.52 -5.70 5.88
CA ASP A 319 22.38 -4.86 6.73
C ASP A 319 21.61 -3.70 7.38
N CYS A 320 20.51 -3.24 6.76
CA CYS A 320 19.75 -2.07 7.25
C CYS A 320 18.47 -2.41 8.03
N ARG A 321 18.20 -3.69 8.34
CA ARG A 321 16.86 -4.12 8.77
C ARG A 321 16.82 -4.67 10.19
N TYR A 322 15.96 -4.06 11.01
CA TYR A 322 15.55 -4.59 12.31
C TYR A 322 14.27 -5.44 12.17
N VAL A 323 14.21 -6.58 12.87
CA VAL A 323 13.03 -7.44 12.97
C VAL A 323 12.73 -7.67 14.45
N SER A 324 11.56 -7.22 14.91
CA SER A 324 11.15 -7.41 16.30
C SER A 324 10.71 -8.86 16.58
N PRO A 325 10.71 -9.31 17.85
CA PRO A 325 10.24 -10.66 18.19
C PRO A 325 8.80 -10.92 17.73
N SER A 326 7.88 -9.97 17.91
CA SER A 326 6.50 -10.11 17.45
C SER A 326 6.38 -10.12 15.92
N GLU A 327 7.26 -9.41 15.20
CA GLU A 327 7.34 -9.53 13.75
C GLU A 327 7.79 -10.93 13.34
N ALA A 328 8.83 -11.45 13.98
CA ALA A 328 9.34 -12.80 13.72
C ALA A 328 8.25 -13.86 13.96
N SER A 329 7.54 -13.79 15.09
CA SER A 329 6.41 -14.67 15.39
C SER A 329 5.30 -14.58 14.34
N ARG A 330 4.92 -13.36 13.93
CA ARG A 330 3.89 -13.16 12.90
C ARG A 330 4.29 -13.82 11.57
N ARG A 331 5.57 -13.70 11.19
CA ARG A 331 6.13 -14.32 9.98
C ARG A 331 6.15 -15.85 10.09
N ILE A 332 6.51 -16.41 11.26
CA ILE A 332 6.47 -17.85 11.53
C ILE A 332 5.06 -18.40 11.32
N PHE A 333 4.05 -17.72 11.86
CA PHE A 333 2.65 -18.11 11.68
C PHE A 333 2.08 -17.78 10.30
N SER A 334 2.87 -17.18 9.40
CA SER A 334 2.44 -16.74 8.06
C SER A 334 1.22 -15.82 8.10
N PHE A 335 1.07 -15.01 9.16
CA PHE A 335 -0.02 -14.05 9.26
C PHE A 335 0.26 -12.84 8.35
N PRO A 336 -0.69 -12.43 7.48
CA PRO A 336 -0.48 -11.30 6.58
C PRO A 336 -0.17 -9.99 7.31
N ILE A 337 0.82 -9.24 6.84
CA ILE A 337 1.19 -7.92 7.37
C ILE A 337 0.36 -6.83 6.68
N HIS A 338 0.05 -7.01 5.41
CA HIS A 338 -0.79 -6.11 4.63
C HIS A 338 -2.02 -6.85 4.13
N GLY A 339 -3.13 -6.13 4.00
CA GLY A 339 -4.33 -6.67 3.39
C GLY A 339 -5.18 -5.58 2.78
N ARG A 340 -6.00 -5.97 1.81
CA ARG A 340 -6.91 -5.06 1.12
C ARG A 340 -8.12 -5.80 0.57
N LYS A 341 -9.20 -5.07 0.40
CA LYS A 341 -10.36 -5.46 -0.37
C LYS A 341 -10.91 -4.22 -1.07
N PRO A 342 -11.30 -4.30 -2.36
CA PRO A 342 -11.24 -5.47 -3.24
C PRO A 342 -9.82 -5.88 -3.62
N ALA A 343 -9.69 -7.04 -4.27
CA ALA A 343 -8.42 -7.45 -4.84
C ALA A 343 -8.02 -6.51 -5.99
N VAL A 344 -6.71 -6.29 -6.16
CA VAL A 344 -6.15 -5.51 -7.26
C VAL A 344 -5.27 -6.44 -8.09
N GLU A 345 -5.62 -6.63 -9.36
CA GLU A 345 -4.86 -7.40 -10.33
C GLU A 345 -3.94 -6.47 -11.11
N ARG A 346 -2.67 -6.86 -11.22
CA ARG A 346 -1.64 -6.03 -11.83
C ARG A 346 -1.49 -6.43 -13.28
N LEU A 347 -1.91 -5.55 -14.16
CA LEU A 347 -1.94 -5.77 -15.59
C LEU A 347 -0.64 -5.26 -16.21
N TYR A 348 0.19 -6.22 -16.61
CA TYR A 348 1.43 -5.98 -17.34
C TYR A 348 1.10 -5.90 -18.83
N PHE A 349 1.80 -5.01 -19.53
CA PHE A 349 1.69 -4.81 -20.97
C PHE A 349 3.08 -4.42 -21.49
N HIS A 350 3.25 -4.54 -22.80
CA HIS A 350 4.51 -4.27 -23.48
C HIS A 350 4.20 -3.85 -24.91
N CYS A 351 5.12 -3.13 -25.55
CA CYS A 351 5.07 -2.93 -26.99
C CYS A 351 5.24 -4.28 -27.71
N GLU A 352 4.84 -4.32 -28.98
CA GLU A 352 5.01 -5.50 -29.83
C GLU A 352 6.48 -5.96 -29.84
N GLY A 353 6.70 -7.26 -29.65
CA GLY A 353 8.06 -7.85 -29.54
C GLY A 353 8.88 -7.41 -28.32
N GLN A 354 8.33 -6.66 -27.36
CA GLN A 354 9.03 -6.22 -26.14
C GLN A 354 8.61 -6.94 -24.85
N ASN A 355 7.98 -8.11 -24.98
CA ASN A 355 7.66 -8.97 -23.85
C ASN A 355 8.92 -9.39 -23.07
N SER A 356 8.77 -9.50 -21.75
CA SER A 356 9.83 -9.98 -20.87
C SER A 356 10.00 -11.49 -21.00
N VAL A 357 11.23 -11.91 -21.29
CA VAL A 357 11.62 -13.30 -21.43
C VAL A 357 12.53 -13.68 -20.27
N TYR A 358 12.12 -14.71 -19.52
CA TYR A 358 12.88 -15.26 -18.41
C TYR A 358 13.67 -16.48 -18.87
N TYR A 359 14.96 -16.50 -18.56
CA TYR A 359 15.87 -17.58 -18.95
C TYR A 359 16.92 -17.82 -17.87
N THR A 360 17.56 -18.98 -17.93
CA THR A 360 18.67 -19.33 -17.06
C THR A 360 20.02 -19.16 -17.75
N ASP A 361 21.10 -19.09 -16.96
CA ASP A 361 22.48 -19.00 -17.46
C ASP A 361 22.87 -20.15 -18.41
N PHE A 362 22.17 -21.27 -18.32
CA PHE A 362 22.41 -22.48 -19.11
C PHE A 362 21.42 -22.65 -20.27
N ASP A 363 20.42 -21.77 -20.38
CA ASP A 363 19.44 -21.85 -21.45
C ASP A 363 20.03 -21.32 -22.77
N ARG A 364 19.86 -22.07 -23.86
CA ARG A 364 20.10 -21.55 -25.21
C ARG A 364 18.96 -20.60 -25.58
N ILE A 365 19.31 -19.36 -25.94
CA ILE A 365 18.33 -18.30 -26.23
C ILE A 365 17.31 -18.72 -27.30
N ASN A 366 17.73 -19.44 -28.35
CA ASN A 366 16.86 -19.86 -29.46
C ASN A 366 15.72 -20.76 -28.94
N THR A 367 16.07 -21.75 -28.12
CA THR A 367 15.10 -22.65 -27.48
C THR A 367 14.22 -21.93 -26.45
N VAL A 368 14.68 -20.81 -25.87
CA VAL A 368 13.85 -19.99 -24.99
C VAL A 368 12.80 -19.22 -25.80
N LEU A 369 13.19 -18.62 -26.92
CA LEU A 369 12.32 -17.77 -27.73
C LEU A 369 11.18 -18.55 -28.41
N GLU A 370 11.39 -19.84 -28.69
CA GLU A 370 10.38 -20.76 -29.22
C GLU A 370 9.34 -21.21 -28.20
N LYS A 371 9.55 -20.97 -26.90
CA LYS A 371 8.59 -21.41 -25.88
C LYS A 371 7.26 -20.70 -26.10
N PRO A 372 6.11 -21.41 -26.13
CA PRO A 372 4.79 -20.77 -26.06
C PRO A 372 4.68 -19.84 -24.85
N SER A 373 5.46 -20.13 -23.80
CA SER A 373 5.54 -19.31 -22.61
C SER A 373 6.03 -17.89 -22.83
N VAL A 374 6.79 -17.69 -23.90
CA VAL A 374 7.41 -16.44 -24.33
C VAL A 374 6.52 -15.71 -25.34
N ILE A 375 5.87 -16.44 -26.24
CA ILE A 375 5.05 -15.88 -27.33
C ILE A 375 3.72 -15.29 -26.83
N GLU A 376 3.03 -15.94 -25.89
CA GLU A 376 1.66 -15.57 -25.50
C GLU A 376 1.58 -14.86 -24.14
N SER A 377 1.61 -13.54 -24.06
CA SER A 377 1.52 -12.88 -22.75
C SER A 377 0.06 -12.79 -22.24
N MET A 378 -0.10 -12.51 -20.94
CA MET A 378 -1.42 -12.12 -20.38
C MET A 378 -2.02 -10.91 -21.12
N PHE A 379 -1.18 -10.08 -21.74
CA PHE A 379 -1.60 -8.94 -22.53
C PHE A 379 -2.04 -9.35 -23.93
N THR A 380 -1.28 -10.17 -24.65
CA THR A 380 -1.67 -10.58 -26.01
C THR A 380 -2.87 -11.52 -26.03
N SER A 381 -3.03 -12.38 -25.01
CA SER A 381 -4.25 -13.20 -24.84
C SER A 381 -5.53 -12.38 -24.65
N TRP A 382 -5.44 -11.08 -24.33
CA TRP A 382 -6.61 -10.18 -24.31
C TRP A 382 -7.21 -10.01 -25.71
N PHE A 383 -6.38 -9.98 -26.75
CA PHE A 383 -6.81 -9.87 -28.14
C PHE A 383 -7.63 -11.10 -28.55
N GLU A 384 -7.11 -12.30 -28.24
CA GLU A 384 -7.81 -13.56 -28.48
C GLU A 384 -9.15 -13.62 -27.74
N ALA A 385 -9.19 -13.11 -26.50
CA ALA A 385 -10.42 -13.02 -25.74
C ALA A 385 -11.46 -12.08 -26.38
N ASN A 386 -11.01 -10.98 -26.99
CA ASN A 386 -11.88 -10.05 -27.73
C ASN A 386 -12.43 -10.67 -29.02
N CYS A 387 -11.72 -11.62 -29.65
CA CYS A 387 -12.24 -12.41 -30.76
C CYS A 387 -13.28 -13.43 -30.30
N LYS A 388 -13.08 -14.03 -29.11
CA LYS A 388 -13.88 -15.16 -28.62
C LYS A 388 -15.16 -14.74 -27.90
N TYR A 389 -15.13 -13.63 -27.18
CA TYR A 389 -16.22 -13.22 -26.28
C TYR A 389 -16.77 -11.84 -26.69
N PRO A 390 -18.05 -11.75 -27.12
CA PRO A 390 -18.65 -10.45 -27.48
C PRO A 390 -18.61 -9.42 -26.34
N GLU A 391 -18.77 -9.86 -25.09
CA GLU A 391 -18.71 -8.98 -23.92
C GLU A 391 -17.31 -8.37 -23.69
N ALA A 392 -16.24 -9.07 -24.09
CA ALA A 392 -14.86 -8.61 -23.95
C ALA A 392 -14.61 -7.32 -24.77
N GLN A 393 -15.29 -7.19 -25.91
CA GLN A 393 -15.15 -6.06 -26.83
C GLN A 393 -15.60 -4.71 -26.24
N ASN A 394 -16.38 -4.74 -25.15
CA ASN A 394 -16.87 -3.54 -24.48
C ASN A 394 -15.94 -3.04 -23.35
N LEU A 395 -14.83 -3.73 -23.08
CA LEU A 395 -13.95 -3.47 -21.97
C LEU A 395 -12.58 -2.97 -22.44
N THR A 396 -12.07 -1.96 -21.75
CA THR A 396 -10.67 -1.55 -21.82
C THR A 396 -9.80 -2.53 -21.04
N TYR A 397 -8.50 -2.59 -21.31
CA TYR A 397 -7.62 -3.58 -20.68
C TYR A 397 -7.63 -3.47 -19.15
N ASN A 398 -7.58 -2.23 -18.61
CA ASN A 398 -7.63 -2.00 -17.16
C ASN A 398 -8.95 -2.41 -16.50
N LYS A 399 -10.06 -2.41 -17.24
CA LYS A 399 -11.38 -2.85 -16.75
C LYS A 399 -11.62 -4.34 -16.99
N PHE A 400 -10.79 -5.01 -17.78
CA PHE A 400 -11.02 -6.39 -18.23
C PHE A 400 -11.23 -7.38 -17.07
N VAL A 401 -10.41 -7.25 -16.02
CA VAL A 401 -10.46 -8.14 -14.85
C VAL A 401 -11.73 -8.01 -14.01
N SER A 402 -12.55 -6.98 -14.24
CA SER A 402 -13.85 -6.85 -13.58
C SER A 402 -14.81 -7.93 -14.05
N LYS A 403 -14.67 -8.40 -15.29
CA LYS A 403 -15.53 -9.43 -15.91
C LYS A 403 -14.78 -10.69 -16.33
N PHE A 404 -13.46 -10.67 -16.40
CA PHE A 404 -12.65 -11.81 -16.80
C PHE A 404 -11.60 -12.18 -15.75
N VAL A 405 -11.14 -13.43 -15.77
CA VAL A 405 -10.04 -13.98 -14.99
C VAL A 405 -9.02 -14.60 -15.93
N TYR A 406 -7.75 -14.27 -15.73
CA TYR A 406 -6.66 -14.90 -16.47
C TYR A 406 -6.30 -16.25 -15.86
N VAL A 407 -6.46 -17.32 -16.62
CA VAL A 407 -6.15 -18.68 -16.19
C VAL A 407 -4.71 -19.00 -16.57
N LYS A 408 -3.74 -18.65 -15.70
CA LYS A 408 -2.29 -18.77 -15.98
C LYS A 408 -1.84 -20.12 -16.55
N LYS A 409 -2.41 -21.24 -16.09
CA LYS A 409 -2.08 -22.59 -16.58
C LYS A 409 -2.49 -22.81 -18.04
N LYS A 410 -3.60 -22.21 -18.46
CA LYS A 410 -4.15 -22.30 -19.82
C LYS A 410 -3.80 -21.09 -20.69
N ARG A 411 -3.20 -20.05 -20.09
CA ARG A 411 -2.79 -18.80 -20.72
C ARG A 411 -3.92 -18.04 -21.43
N GLU A 412 -5.15 -18.28 -21.00
CA GLU A 412 -6.34 -17.69 -21.61
C GLU A 412 -7.15 -16.89 -20.59
N TRP A 413 -7.91 -15.92 -21.08
CA TRP A 413 -8.93 -15.24 -20.29
C TRP A 413 -10.25 -16.01 -20.32
N LYS A 414 -10.93 -16.06 -19.17
CA LYS A 414 -12.27 -16.63 -19.05
C LYS A 414 -13.24 -15.67 -18.38
N PRO A 415 -14.53 -15.73 -18.74
CA PRO A 415 -15.57 -15.02 -17.99
C PRO A 415 -15.49 -15.35 -16.50
N ARG A 416 -15.51 -14.31 -15.69
CA ARG A 416 -15.45 -14.39 -14.24
C ARG A 416 -16.79 -14.86 -13.72
N GLN A 417 -16.77 -15.94 -12.93
CA GLN A 417 -17.98 -16.48 -12.32
C GLN A 417 -18.28 -15.85 -10.94
N LYS A 418 -17.24 -15.49 -10.18
CA LYS A 418 -17.38 -14.98 -8.80
C LYS A 418 -16.34 -13.91 -8.45
N GLY A 419 -16.69 -13.12 -7.46
CA GLY A 419 -15.84 -12.09 -6.87
C GLY A 419 -15.74 -10.84 -7.73
N TYR A 420 -14.98 -9.87 -7.22
CA TYR A 420 -14.77 -8.58 -7.87
C TYR A 420 -13.29 -8.19 -7.71
N THR A 421 -12.70 -7.61 -8.76
CA THR A 421 -11.28 -7.28 -8.81
C THR A 421 -11.09 -6.01 -9.61
N ILE A 422 -10.23 -5.12 -9.12
CA ILE A 422 -9.82 -3.89 -9.81
C ILE A 422 -8.57 -4.21 -10.64
N GLY A 423 -8.58 -3.82 -11.92
CA GLY A 423 -7.40 -3.94 -12.77
C GLY A 423 -6.56 -2.69 -12.69
N ARG A 424 -5.25 -2.88 -12.56
CA ARG A 424 -4.29 -1.79 -12.49
C ARG A 424 -3.14 -2.02 -13.46
N LEU A 425 -3.08 -1.18 -14.48
CA LEU A 425 -1.91 -1.10 -15.38
C LEU A 425 -0.67 -0.77 -14.56
N ILE A 426 0.46 -1.42 -14.86
CA ILE A 426 1.74 -1.06 -14.26
C ILE A 426 2.08 0.43 -14.51
N TRP A 427 2.78 1.04 -13.56
CA TRP A 427 3.25 2.41 -13.71
C TRP A 427 4.38 2.44 -14.75
N VAL A 428 4.29 3.39 -15.68
CA VAL A 428 5.29 3.64 -16.73
C VAL A 428 5.61 5.13 -16.71
N PRO A 429 6.88 5.54 -16.57
CA PRO A 429 7.25 6.95 -16.62
C PRO A 429 7.09 7.51 -18.03
N PRO A 430 6.70 8.80 -18.18
CA PRO A 430 6.59 9.46 -19.49
C PRO A 430 7.84 9.36 -20.36
N THR A 431 9.02 9.34 -19.74
CA THR A 431 10.31 9.19 -20.43
C THR A 431 10.51 7.86 -21.16
N THR A 432 9.58 6.90 -21.00
CA THR A 432 9.63 5.60 -21.70
C THR A 432 9.05 5.65 -23.12
N GLY A 433 8.58 6.81 -23.58
CA GLY A 433 8.08 7.01 -24.95
C GLY A 433 6.89 6.10 -25.27
N GLU A 434 7.00 5.31 -26.33
CA GLU A 434 5.92 4.43 -26.85
C GLU A 434 5.24 3.56 -25.80
N LEU A 435 5.96 3.06 -24.79
CA LEU A 435 5.33 2.25 -23.74
C LEU A 435 4.40 3.08 -22.85
N TYR A 436 4.72 4.37 -22.63
CA TYR A 436 3.86 5.29 -21.90
C TYR A 436 2.61 5.62 -22.71
N TYR A 437 2.76 5.90 -24.01
CA TYR A 437 1.61 6.18 -24.89
C TYR A 437 0.71 4.96 -25.04
N LEU A 438 1.27 3.75 -25.19
CA LEU A 438 0.50 2.50 -25.13
C LEU A 438 -0.31 2.41 -23.82
N ARG A 439 0.30 2.72 -22.68
CA ARG A 439 -0.40 2.72 -21.38
C ARG A 439 -1.63 3.63 -21.39
N LEU A 440 -1.52 4.82 -21.98
CA LEU A 440 -2.64 5.75 -22.13
C LEU A 440 -3.71 5.14 -23.03
N MET A 441 -3.35 4.64 -24.21
CA MET A 441 -4.32 4.01 -25.13
C MET A 441 -5.08 2.86 -24.46
N LEU A 442 -4.42 2.05 -23.62
CA LEU A 442 -5.04 0.93 -22.91
C LEU A 442 -6.13 1.33 -21.88
N THR A 443 -6.21 2.61 -21.51
CA THR A 443 -7.31 3.11 -20.66
C THR A 443 -8.54 3.55 -21.45
N HIS A 444 -8.45 3.62 -22.79
CA HIS A 444 -9.51 4.12 -23.66
C HIS A 444 -9.97 3.12 -24.71
N VAL A 445 -9.04 2.40 -25.35
CA VAL A 445 -9.35 1.43 -26.41
C VAL A 445 -10.08 0.22 -25.82
N LYS A 446 -11.17 -0.16 -26.48
CA LYS A 446 -12.00 -1.33 -26.14
C LYS A 446 -11.93 -2.36 -27.26
N GLY A 447 -11.89 -3.63 -26.88
CA GLY A 447 -12.02 -4.74 -27.82
C GLY A 447 -10.98 -4.87 -28.94
N PRO A 448 -9.71 -4.44 -28.82
CA PRO A 448 -8.74 -4.60 -29.90
C PRO A 448 -8.46 -6.09 -30.17
N HIS A 449 -8.25 -6.46 -31.43
CA HIS A 449 -7.83 -7.80 -31.85
C HIS A 449 -6.32 -7.86 -32.15
N SER A 450 -5.63 -6.72 -32.12
CA SER A 450 -4.20 -6.59 -32.39
C SER A 450 -3.62 -5.28 -31.84
N TYR A 451 -2.29 -5.14 -31.91
CA TYR A 451 -1.61 -3.86 -31.61
C TYR A 451 -2.05 -2.74 -32.56
N ASN A 452 -2.31 -3.05 -33.83
CA ASN A 452 -2.76 -2.06 -34.80
C ASN A 452 -4.15 -1.51 -34.47
N ASP A 453 -5.02 -2.31 -33.87
CA ASP A 453 -6.33 -1.84 -33.41
C ASP A 453 -6.22 -0.91 -32.20
N ILE A 454 -5.17 -1.07 -31.38
CA ILE A 454 -4.88 -0.12 -30.29
C ILE A 454 -4.47 1.25 -30.86
N LYS A 455 -3.75 1.27 -31.98
CA LYS A 455 -3.33 2.50 -32.66
C LYS A 455 -4.42 3.11 -33.54
N ALA A 456 -5.61 2.53 -33.60
CA ALA A 456 -6.68 3.05 -34.45
C ALA A 456 -7.52 4.08 -33.69
N VAL A 457 -7.71 5.27 -34.29
CA VAL A 457 -8.58 6.34 -33.76
C VAL A 457 -9.51 6.79 -34.87
N ASN A 458 -10.83 6.77 -34.64
CA ASN A 458 -11.86 7.14 -35.64
C ASN A 458 -11.67 6.44 -37.00
N ASN A 459 -11.37 5.14 -36.98
CA ASN A 459 -11.07 4.31 -38.17
C ASN A 459 -9.79 4.68 -38.94
N VAL A 460 -8.97 5.60 -38.44
CA VAL A 460 -7.64 5.90 -38.98
C VAL A 460 -6.60 5.11 -38.19
N LYS A 461 -5.74 4.37 -38.89
CA LYS A 461 -4.61 3.65 -38.29
C LYS A 461 -3.39 4.55 -38.24
N TYR A 462 -2.74 4.60 -37.09
CA TYR A 462 -1.51 5.36 -36.88
C TYR A 462 -0.31 4.41 -36.74
N ASP A 463 0.87 4.92 -37.11
CA ASP A 463 2.11 4.14 -37.06
C ASP A 463 2.61 3.95 -35.63
N THR A 464 2.49 4.98 -34.79
CA THR A 464 2.95 4.99 -33.40
C THR A 464 1.80 5.16 -32.39
N PHE A 465 2.04 4.77 -31.14
CA PHE A 465 1.11 5.07 -30.05
C PHE A 465 1.10 6.56 -29.71
N TRP A 466 2.22 7.27 -29.92
CA TRP A 466 2.27 8.72 -29.79
C TRP A 466 1.26 9.40 -30.70
N ASP A 467 1.26 9.08 -32.00
CA ASP A 467 0.36 9.69 -32.99
C ASP A 467 -1.11 9.39 -32.65
N ALA A 468 -1.40 8.16 -32.22
CA ALA A 468 -2.73 7.78 -31.78
C ALA A 468 -3.16 8.56 -30.52
N CYS A 469 -2.26 8.77 -29.56
CA CYS A 469 -2.53 9.60 -28.37
C CYS A 469 -2.75 11.07 -28.74
N PHE A 470 -1.97 11.60 -29.69
CA PHE A 470 -2.12 12.95 -30.21
C PHE A 470 -3.49 13.12 -30.88
N ALA A 471 -3.89 12.17 -31.73
CA ALA A 471 -5.20 12.17 -32.38
C ALA A 471 -6.37 12.02 -31.38
N MET A 472 -6.17 11.33 -30.25
CA MET A 472 -7.15 11.27 -29.16
C MET A 472 -7.17 12.54 -28.28
N GLY A 473 -6.24 13.48 -28.48
CA GLY A 473 -6.12 14.71 -27.68
C GLY A 473 -5.52 14.49 -26.30
N PHE A 474 -4.79 13.39 -26.07
CA PHE A 474 -4.10 13.14 -24.79
C PHE A 474 -2.81 13.95 -24.63
N ILE A 475 -2.27 14.46 -25.75
CA ILE A 475 -1.03 15.22 -25.81
C ILE A 475 -1.38 16.57 -26.42
N GLY A 476 -0.99 17.66 -25.76
CA GLY A 476 -1.10 19.00 -26.31
C GLY A 476 -0.15 19.18 -27.48
N ASP A 477 -0.48 20.08 -28.41
CA ASP A 477 0.47 20.50 -29.42
C ASP A 477 1.34 21.65 -28.91
N ASP A 478 2.50 21.82 -29.54
CA ASP A 478 3.40 22.93 -29.20
C ASP A 478 2.98 24.24 -29.87
N ARG A 479 1.77 24.34 -30.47
CA ARG A 479 1.40 25.53 -31.25
C ARG A 479 1.32 26.77 -30.37
N GLU A 480 0.88 26.63 -29.11
CA GLU A 480 0.84 27.72 -28.14
C GLU A 480 2.26 28.23 -27.80
N PHE A 481 3.21 27.32 -27.57
CA PHE A 481 4.61 27.68 -27.32
C PHE A 481 5.30 28.26 -28.57
N ILE A 482 5.04 27.69 -29.75
CA ILE A 482 5.57 28.18 -31.03
C ILE A 482 4.98 29.56 -31.36
N ALA A 483 3.68 29.79 -31.08
CA ALA A 483 3.04 31.09 -31.25
C ALA A 483 3.63 32.12 -30.28
N ALA A 484 3.83 31.78 -29.01
CA ALA A 484 4.46 32.66 -28.02
C ALA A 484 5.91 33.00 -28.38
N ILE A 485 6.69 32.04 -28.90
CA ILE A 485 8.05 32.29 -29.40
C ILE A 485 8.03 33.21 -30.62
N LYS A 486 7.07 33.04 -31.54
CA LYS A 486 6.92 33.92 -32.71
C LYS A 486 6.46 35.33 -32.33
N GLU A 487 5.57 35.47 -31.34
CA GLU A 487 5.11 36.75 -30.80
C GLU A 487 6.26 37.49 -30.10
N ALA A 488 7.07 36.80 -29.29
CA ALA A 488 8.23 37.40 -28.63
C ALA A 488 9.37 37.78 -29.60
N ASN A 489 9.30 37.34 -30.86
CA ASN A 489 10.26 37.65 -31.92
C ASN A 489 9.78 38.82 -32.81
N HIS A 490 8.70 39.50 -32.42
CA HIS A 490 8.16 40.71 -33.06
C HIS A 490 8.34 41.96 -32.21
#